data_AF-A0A2P7AUT6-F1
#
_entry.id   AF-A0A2P7AUT6-F1
#
_cell.length_a   1.000
_cell.length_b   1.000
_cell.length_c   1.000
_cell.angle_alpha   90.00
_cell.angle_beta   90.00
_cell.angle_gamma   90.00
#
_symmetry.space_group_name_H-M   'P 1'
#
loop_
_entity.id
_entity.type
_entity.pdbx_description
1 polymer ?
#
loop_
_entity_poly.entity_id
_entity_poly.type
_entity_poly.pdbx_seq_one_letter_code
_entity_poly.pdbx_strand_id
1 'polypeptide(L)'
;MRYTETEQRILDLAFDRASRRLRRDPHTDHPRADHLRRMVVALFEKGFRDFELIAGMAANKKYIIERKSKRKANGIGRGPLSPQAGSRSARHSTPD
;
A
#
# COMPACT_ATOMS: atom_id res chain seq x y z
N MET A 1 26.52 -1.74 -7.71
CA MET A 1 26.33 -2.44 -8.99
C MET A 1 25.97 -1.40 -10.05
N ARG A 2 26.63 -1.42 -11.22
CA ARG A 2 26.30 -0.54 -12.33
C ARG A 2 25.56 -1.38 -13.37
N TYR A 3 24.31 -1.04 -13.64
CA TYR A 3 23.54 -1.66 -14.72
C TYR A 3 24.10 -1.22 -16.07
N THR A 4 24.03 -2.09 -17.07
CA THR A 4 24.31 -1.70 -18.46
C THR A 4 23.23 -0.73 -18.97
N GLU A 5 23.50 0.02 -20.04
CA GLU A 5 22.52 0.96 -20.61
C GLU A 5 21.19 0.29 -20.97
N THR A 6 21.25 -0.94 -21.50
CA THR A 6 20.06 -1.75 -21.82
C THR A 6 19.24 -2.06 -20.57
N GLU A 7 19.91 -2.44 -19.48
CA GLU A 7 19.25 -2.76 -18.22
C GLU A 7 18.68 -1.51 -17.54
N GLN A 8 19.39 -0.38 -17.60
CA GLN A 8 18.83 0.91 -17.17
C GLN A 8 17.57 1.26 -17.97
N ARG A 9 17.59 1.05 -19.30
CA ARG A 9 16.42 1.30 -20.15
C ARG A 9 15.23 0.41 -19.78
N ILE A 10 15.45 -0.86 -19.46
CA ILE A 10 14.40 -1.78 -18.98
C ILE A 10 13.81 -1.27 -17.66
N LEU A 11 14.66 -0.88 -16.72
CA LEU A 11 14.24 -0.36 -15.41
C LEU A 11 13.41 0.92 -15.54
N ASP A 12 13.86 1.86 -16.36
CA ASP A 12 13.17 3.14 -16.56
C ASP A 12 11.84 2.96 -17.31
N LEU A 13 11.79 2.12 -18.35
CA LEU A 13 10.55 1.77 -19.06
C LEU A 13 9.55 1.06 -18.14
N ALA A 14 10.02 0.12 -17.32
CA ALA A 14 9.17 -0.58 -16.37
C ALA A 14 8.61 0.36 -15.30
N PHE A 15 9.44 1.29 -14.81
CA PHE A 15 9.04 2.29 -13.82
C PHE A 15 7.98 3.25 -14.37
N ASP A 16 8.21 3.78 -15.56
CA ASP A 16 7.27 4.70 -16.22
C ASP A 16 5.94 3.99 -16.53
N ARG A 17 5.99 2.78 -17.09
CA ARG A 17 4.79 1.99 -17.39
C ARG A 17 4.00 1.63 -16.14
N ALA A 18 4.67 1.28 -15.04
CA ALA A 18 4.02 1.00 -13.77
C ALA A 18 3.37 2.26 -13.17
N SER A 19 4.01 3.42 -13.29
CA SER A 19 3.46 4.70 -12.85
C SER A 19 2.19 5.06 -13.61
N ARG A 20 2.24 4.93 -14.95
CA ARG A 20 1.06 5.10 -15.83
C ARG A 20 -0.09 4.15 -15.46
N ARG A 21 0.19 2.88 -15.16
CA ARG A 21 -0.84 1.89 -14.73
C ARG A 21 -1.51 2.25 -13.41
N LEU A 22 -0.79 2.92 -12.51
CA LEU A 22 -1.36 3.41 -11.26
C LEU A 22 -2.15 4.72 -11.44
N ARG A 23 -2.24 5.26 -12.67
CA ARG A 23 -2.83 6.57 -13.01
C ARG A 23 -2.32 7.67 -12.08
N ARG A 24 -1.04 7.62 -11.72
CA ARG A 24 -0.40 8.58 -10.83
C ARG A 24 0.81 9.18 -11.49
N ASP A 25 0.94 10.49 -11.32
CA ASP A 25 2.12 11.21 -11.75
C ASP A 25 3.29 10.90 -10.81
N PRO A 26 4.41 10.37 -11.34
CA PRO A 26 5.61 10.12 -10.53
C PRO A 26 6.21 11.41 -9.96
N HIS A 27 5.87 12.58 -10.51
CA HIS A 27 6.33 13.88 -10.05
C HIS A 27 5.64 14.41 -8.79
N THR A 28 4.41 13.99 -8.49
CA THR A 28 3.63 14.52 -7.35
C THR A 28 3.61 13.60 -6.13
N ASP A 29 4.03 12.34 -6.27
CA ASP A 29 3.89 11.29 -5.23
C ASP A 29 5.27 10.67 -4.88
N HIS A 30 6.26 11.53 -4.62
CA HIS A 30 7.68 11.22 -4.40
C HIS A 30 7.97 9.98 -3.50
N PRO A 31 7.43 9.86 -2.27
CA PRO A 31 7.74 8.70 -1.41
C PRO A 31 7.18 7.39 -1.97
N ARG A 32 6.10 7.46 -2.75
CA ARG A 32 5.51 6.28 -3.40
C ARG A 32 6.24 5.95 -4.69
N ALA A 33 6.76 6.93 -5.40
CA ALA A 33 7.61 6.75 -6.58
C ALA A 33 8.89 5.96 -6.20
N ASP A 34 9.57 6.34 -5.12
CA ASP A 34 10.75 5.62 -4.64
C ASP A 34 10.46 4.15 -4.32
N HIS A 35 9.34 3.89 -3.63
CA HIS A 35 8.95 2.52 -3.32
C HIS A 35 8.65 1.71 -4.58
N LEU A 36 8.02 2.31 -5.58
CA LEU A 36 7.76 1.66 -6.86
C LEU A 36 9.07 1.34 -7.59
N ARG A 37 10.03 2.27 -7.60
CA ARG A 37 11.33 2.05 -8.23
C ARG A 37 12.12 0.93 -7.57
N ARG A 38 12.12 0.85 -6.23
CA ARG A 38 12.69 -0.28 -5.48
C ARG A 38 12.04 -1.61 -5.86
N MET A 39 10.72 -1.63 -6.05
CA MET A 39 10.02 -2.85 -6.46
C MET A 39 10.37 -3.29 -7.88
N VAL A 40 10.52 -2.34 -8.82
CA VAL A 40 10.98 -2.61 -10.19
C VAL A 40 12.39 -3.20 -10.17
N VAL A 41 13.32 -2.59 -9.44
CA VAL A 41 14.70 -3.09 -9.28
C VAL A 41 14.71 -4.49 -8.66
N ALA A 42 13.96 -4.72 -7.58
CA ALA A 42 13.92 -6.02 -6.92
C ALA A 42 13.34 -7.14 -7.80
N LEU A 43 12.47 -6.82 -8.76
CA LEU A 43 11.99 -7.78 -9.76
C LEU A 43 13.05 -8.02 -10.82
N PHE A 44 13.72 -6.98 -11.29
CA PHE A 44 14.82 -7.10 -12.23
C PHE A 44 15.97 -7.96 -11.67
N GLU A 45 16.34 -7.77 -10.40
CA GLU A 45 17.38 -8.56 -9.72
C GLU A 45 17.00 -10.04 -9.55
N LYS A 46 15.71 -10.38 -9.61
CA LYS A 46 15.22 -11.77 -9.62
C LYS A 46 15.34 -12.46 -10.98
N GLY A 47 15.90 -11.78 -11.99
CA GLY A 47 16.09 -12.32 -13.32
C GLY A 47 14.98 -11.99 -14.31
N PHE A 48 13.96 -11.22 -13.90
CA PHE A 48 12.98 -10.70 -14.87
C PHE A 48 13.65 -9.66 -15.77
N ARG A 49 13.40 -9.76 -17.08
CA ARG A 49 13.95 -8.84 -18.10
C ARG A 49 12.88 -8.18 -18.96
N ASP A 50 11.65 -8.68 -18.90
CA ASP A 50 10.51 -8.07 -19.59
C ASP A 50 9.97 -6.88 -18.77
N PHE A 51 10.06 -5.69 -19.35
CA PHE A 51 9.63 -4.45 -18.70
C PHE A 51 8.10 -4.42 -18.46
N GLU A 52 7.27 -5.00 -19.34
CA GLU A 52 5.82 -4.98 -19.18
C GLU A 52 5.38 -5.88 -18.02
N LEU A 53 6.01 -7.05 -17.90
CA LEU A 53 5.78 -8.00 -16.81
C LEU A 53 6.22 -7.39 -15.47
N ILE A 54 7.43 -6.82 -15.43
CA ILE A 54 7.94 -6.14 -14.23
C ILE A 54 7.01 -5.00 -13.82
N ALA A 55 6.58 -4.18 -14.77
CA ALA A 55 5.67 -3.06 -14.49
C ALA A 55 4.32 -3.54 -13.94
N GLY A 56 3.77 -4.64 -14.48
CA GLY A 56 2.49 -5.21 -14.06
C GLY A 56 2.57 -5.76 -12.65
N MET A 57 3.61 -6.54 -12.35
CA MET A 57 3.85 -7.10 -11.02
C MET A 57 4.10 -5.99 -9.98
N ALA A 58 4.90 -4.99 -10.31
CA ALA A 58 5.19 -3.87 -9.42
C ALA A 58 3.92 -3.06 -9.11
N ALA A 59 3.14 -2.69 -10.12
CA ALA A 59 1.89 -1.97 -9.95
C ALA A 59 0.86 -2.76 -9.12
N ASN A 60 0.65 -4.04 -9.43
CA ASN A 60 -0.29 -4.88 -8.71
C ASN A 60 0.10 -5.04 -7.23
N LYS A 61 1.38 -5.33 -6.96
CA LYS A 61 1.88 -5.49 -5.60
C LYS A 61 1.78 -4.19 -4.80
N LYS A 62 2.01 -3.03 -5.43
CA LYS A 62 1.82 -1.72 -4.80
C LYS A 62 0.34 -1.44 -4.49
N TYR A 63 -0.56 -1.76 -5.42
CA TYR A 63 -2.01 -1.66 -5.20
C TYR A 63 -2.48 -2.50 -3.99
N ILE A 64 -1.99 -3.73 -3.87
CA ILE A 64 -2.31 -4.61 -2.72
C ILE A 64 -1.82 -3.99 -1.40
N ILE A 65 -0.60 -3.46 -1.36
CA ILE A 65 -0.03 -2.82 -0.16
C ILE A 65 -0.87 -1.61 0.24
N GLU A 66 -1.21 -0.73 -0.71
CA GLU A 66 -2.03 0.45 -0.42
C GLU A 66 -3.44 0.08 0.07
N ARG A 67 -4.05 -0.96 -0.51
CA ARG A 67 -5.36 -1.46 -0.06
C ARG A 67 -5.29 -2.02 1.37
N LYS A 68 -4.21 -2.71 1.74
CA LYS A 68 -3.99 -3.18 3.11
C LYS A 68 -3.75 -2.03 4.09
N SER A 69 -3.00 -1.00 3.70
CA SER A 69 -2.79 0.19 4.53
C SER A 69 -4.09 0.97 4.77
N LYS A 70 -4.96 1.12 3.75
CA LYS A 70 -6.29 1.71 3.92
C LYS A 70 -7.20 0.87 4.85
N ARG A 71 -7.11 -0.46 4.79
CA ARG A 71 -7.85 -1.34 5.70
C ARG A 71 -7.36 -1.29 7.14
N LYS A 72 -6.05 -1.07 7.37
CA LYS A 72 -5.53 -0.81 8.72
C LYS A 72 -5.90 0.59 9.23
N ALA A 73 -5.89 1.61 8.37
CA ALA A 73 -6.33 2.96 8.72
C ALA A 73 -7.84 3.02 9.06
N ASN A 74 -8.69 2.29 8.34
CA ASN A 74 -10.12 2.13 8.66
C ASN A 74 -10.40 1.03 9.71
N GLY A 75 -9.37 0.34 10.21
CA GLY A 75 -9.49 -0.80 11.13
C GLY A 75 -9.30 -0.43 12.60
N ILE A 76 -9.05 0.84 12.92
CA ILE A 76 -8.98 1.37 14.29
C ILE A 76 -10.24 2.19 14.54
N GLY A 77 -11.37 1.50 14.64
CA GLY A 77 -12.69 2.13 14.78
C GLY A 77 -13.78 1.15 15.18
N ARG A 78 -13.42 0.00 15.74
CA ARG A 78 -14.35 -0.79 16.56
C ARG A 78 -13.82 -0.75 17.96
N GLY A 79 -14.24 0.27 18.70
CA GLY A 79 -14.19 0.23 20.15
C GLY A 79 -14.79 -1.10 20.63
N PRO A 80 -14.32 -1.65 21.76
CA PRO A 80 -15.02 -2.76 22.36
C PRO A 80 -16.46 -2.31 22.57
N LEU A 81 -17.38 -2.95 21.84
CA LEU A 81 -18.81 -2.87 22.09
C LEU A 81 -19.00 -3.06 23.59
N SER A 82 -19.49 -2.03 24.25
CA SER A 82 -19.98 -2.11 25.62
C SER A 82 -20.84 -3.37 25.74
N PRO A 83 -20.50 -4.34 26.60
CA PRO A 83 -21.45 -5.36 26.92
C PRO A 83 -22.59 -4.66 27.67
N GLN A 84 -23.76 -4.61 27.04
CA GLN A 84 -25.02 -4.45 27.76
C GLN A 84 -25.11 -5.60 28.76
N ALA A 85 -24.71 -5.35 29.99
CA ALA A 85 -25.15 -6.13 31.14
C ALA A 85 -26.33 -5.36 31.74
N GLY A 86 -27.53 -5.73 31.33
CA GLY A 86 -28.72 -5.38 32.07
C GLY A 86 -28.70 -6.01 33.47
N SER A 87 -29.51 -5.42 34.35
CA SER A 87 -30.02 -5.95 35.63
C SER A 87 -29.39 -5.32 36.88
N ARG A 88 -30.00 -4.25 37.42
CA ARG A 88 -31.02 -4.36 38.50
C ARG A 88 -31.39 -3.01 39.11
N SER A 89 -32.69 -2.91 39.39
CA SER A 89 -33.40 -1.84 40.09
C SER A 89 -32.85 -1.46 41.46
N ALA A 90 -33.33 -0.30 41.91
CA ALA A 90 -33.50 0.17 43.29
C ALA A 90 -32.25 0.88 43.85
N ARG A 91 -32.27 2.16 44.23
CA ARG A 91 -33.31 2.99 44.87
C ARG A 91 -33.03 4.46 44.58
N HIS A 92 -34.10 5.22 44.34
CA HIS A 92 -34.09 6.67 44.43
C HIS A 92 -34.38 7.10 45.88
N SER A 93 -33.60 8.09 46.32
CA SER A 93 -33.98 9.20 47.22
C SER A 93 -33.97 8.98 48.75
N THR A 94 -32.91 9.51 49.36
CA THR A 94 -32.79 10.40 50.55
C THR A 94 -34.08 11.11 51.05
N PRO A 95 -34.04 11.90 52.16
CA PRO A 95 -33.61 11.66 53.56
C PRO A 95 -34.71 12.11 54.57
N ASP A 96 -34.52 11.85 55.87
CA ASP A 96 -34.94 12.73 57.00
C ASP A 96 -34.00 12.46 58.19
#